data_AF-A0A534MV25-F1
#
_entry.id   AF-A0A534MV25-F1
#
_cell.length_a   1.000
_cell.length_b   1.000
_cell.length_c   1.000
_cell.angle_alpha   90.00
_cell.angle_beta   90.00
_cell.angle_gamma   90.00
#
_symmetry.space_group_name_H-M   'P 1'
#
loop_
_entity.id
_entity.type
_entity.pdbx_description
1 polymer ?
#
loop_
_entity_poly.entity_id
_entity_poly.type
_entity_poly.pdbx_seq_one_letter_code
_entity_poly.pdbx_strand_id
1 'polypeptide(L)' 'MSGTSAVMLPETSNVESARTWIRQATGSLQEAKARGLNVHVAKAALTQAKKAFKAADYRAAVEFANQVVQLCASATLARR' A
#
# COMPACT_ATOMS: atom_id res chain seq x y z
N MET A 1 36.42 -14.34 22.57
CA MET A 1 35.16 -13.62 22.84
C MET A 1 34.09 -14.28 21.98
N SER A 2 33.37 -15.24 22.56
CA SER A 2 32.39 -16.08 21.87
C SER A 2 31.16 -15.26 21.49
N GLY A 3 30.62 -15.53 20.29
CA GLY A 3 29.62 -14.71 19.65
C GLY A 3 28.20 -14.83 20.19
N THR A 4 27.38 -13.89 19.73
CA THR A 4 25.92 -14.03 19.58
C THR A 4 25.48 -13.17 18.40
N SER A 5 25.17 -13.86 17.30
CA SER A 5 24.04 -13.65 16.38
C SER A 5 23.58 -12.20 16.17
N ALA A 6 23.77 -11.53 15.02
CA ALA A 6 23.19 -11.89 13.73
C ALA A 6 21.73 -12.39 13.79
N VAL A 7 20.82 -11.77 14.53
CA VAL A 7 19.37 -11.97 14.34
C VAL A 7 18.59 -10.67 14.60
N MET A 8 17.76 -10.32 13.61
CA MET A 8 16.54 -9.49 13.67
C MET A 8 16.63 -8.02 13.25
N LEU A 9 16.44 -7.74 11.95
CA LEU A 9 15.47 -6.73 11.49
C LEU A 9 14.85 -7.12 10.11
N PRO A 10 14.03 -8.19 10.02
CA PRO A 10 13.12 -8.38 8.87
C PRO A 10 11.95 -7.38 8.88
N GLU A 11 11.74 -6.65 9.98
CA GLU A 11 10.63 -5.71 10.19
C GLU A 11 10.80 -4.40 9.40
N THR A 12 12.02 -3.87 9.28
CA THR A 12 12.28 -2.58 8.61
C THR A 12 12.00 -2.65 7.13
N SER A 13 12.37 -3.76 6.47
CA SER A 13 12.08 -3.97 5.05
C SER A 13 10.57 -4.00 4.79
N ASN A 14 9.78 -4.58 5.69
CA ASN A 14 8.33 -4.58 5.59
C ASN A 14 7.73 -3.18 5.84
N VAL A 15 8.27 -2.42 6.79
CA VAL A 15 7.83 -1.04 7.08
C VAL A 15 8.09 -0.12 5.89
N GLU A 16 9.31 -0.16 5.32
CA GLU A 16 9.68 0.66 4.17
C GLU A 16 8.91 0.27 2.92
N SER A 17 8.71 -1.04 2.71
CA SER A 17 7.86 -1.55 1.62
C SER A 17 6.43 -1.07 1.76
N ALA A 18 5.82 -1.25 2.94
CA ALA A 18 4.46 -0.78 3.21
C ALA A 18 4.31 0.73 3.01
N ARG A 19 5.29 1.51 3.47
CA ARG A 19 5.31 2.96 3.28
C ARG A 19 5.38 3.34 1.80
N THR A 20 6.22 2.65 1.03
CA THR A 20 6.39 2.87 -0.42
C THR A 20 5.10 2.55 -1.16
N TRP A 21 4.51 1.38 -0.88
CA TRP A 21 3.23 0.97 -1.46
C TRP A 21 2.09 1.93 -1.11
N ILE A 22 1.98 2.38 0.14
CA ILE A 22 0.97 3.37 0.55
C ILE A 22 1.15 4.70 -0.20
N ARG A 23 2.38 5.17 -0.39
CA ARG A 23 2.63 6.39 -1.18
C ARG A 23 2.22 6.19 -2.63
N GLN A 24 2.62 5.08 -3.24
CA GLN A 24 2.27 4.76 -4.63
C GLN A 24 0.75 4.67 -4.81
N ALA A 25 0.08 3.93 -3.94
CA ALA A 25 -1.38 3.83 -3.89
C ALA A 25 -2.06 5.21 -3.76
N THR A 26 -1.51 6.09 -2.92
CA THR A 26 -2.01 7.46 -2.75
C THR A 26 -1.84 8.29 -4.03
N GLY A 27 -0.72 8.14 -4.74
CA GLY A 27 -0.47 8.79 -6.03
C GLY A 27 -1.45 8.31 -7.10
N SER A 28 -1.55 7.00 -7.31
CA SER A 28 -2.48 6.40 -8.28
C SER A 28 -3.94 6.79 -8.00
N LEU A 29 -4.33 6.86 -6.73
CA LEU A 29 -5.68 7.29 -6.35
C LEU A 29 -5.93 8.76 -6.68
N GLN A 30 -4.96 9.65 -6.44
CA GLN A 30 -5.08 11.06 -6.79
C GLN A 30 -5.18 11.25 -8.31
N GLU A 31 -4.36 10.54 -9.09
CA GLU A 31 -4.44 10.56 -10.55
C GLU A 31 -5.79 10.04 -11.04
N ALA A 32 -6.26 8.91 -10.51
CA ALA A 32 -7.55 8.36 -10.88
C ALA A 32 -8.70 9.31 -10.54
N LYS A 33 -8.64 9.98 -9.37
CA LYS A 33 -9.60 11.00 -8.96
C LYS A 33 -9.57 12.21 -9.90
N ALA A 34 -8.38 12.69 -10.28
CA ALA A 34 -8.21 13.80 -11.21
C ALA A 34 -8.78 13.48 -12.60
N ARG A 35 -8.71 12.21 -13.02
CA ARG A 35 -9.33 11.72 -14.26
C ARG A 35 -10.85 11.51 -14.16
N GLY A 36 -11.46 11.75 -12.99
CA GLY A 36 -12.89 11.54 -12.74
C GLY A 36 -13.28 10.06 -12.63
N LEU A 37 -12.33 9.16 -12.34
CA LEU A 37 -12.62 7.73 -12.13
C LEU A 37 -13.30 7.49 -10.78
N ASN A 38 -14.09 6.41 -10.71
CA ASN A 38 -14.70 5.99 -9.46
C ASN A 38 -13.65 5.38 -8.52
N VAL A 39 -13.11 6.21 -7.64
CA VAL A 39 -12.08 5.84 -6.66
C VAL A 39 -12.65 5.48 -5.28
N HIS A 40 -13.97 5.30 -5.12
CA HIS A 40 -14.56 5.03 -3.80
C HIS A 40 -13.99 3.76 -3.17
N VAL A 41 -13.93 2.67 -3.93
CA VAL A 41 -13.41 1.37 -3.46
C VAL A 41 -11.91 1.49 -3.16
N ALA A 42 -11.16 2.16 -4.04
CA ALA A 42 -9.73 2.41 -3.85
C ALA A 42 -9.46 3.27 -2.59
N LYS A 43 -10.31 4.25 -2.28
CA LYS A 43 -10.18 5.09 -1.08
C LYS A 43 -10.45 4.32 0.20
N ALA A 44 -11.43 3.42 0.19
CA ALA A 44 -11.71 2.53 1.31
C ALA A 44 -10.52 1.60 1.59
N ALA A 45 -9.97 0.98 0.54
CA ALA A 45 -8.77 0.14 0.64
C ALA A 45 -7.55 0.91 1.15
N LEU A 46 -7.32 2.14 0.69
CA LEU A 46 -6.22 2.98 1.19
C LEU A 46 -6.37 3.31 2.69
N THR A 47 -7.61 3.48 3.15
CA THR A 47 -7.90 3.68 4.57
C THR A 47 -7.56 2.44 5.39
N GLN A 48 -7.89 1.24 4.87
CA GLN A 48 -7.50 -0.02 5.50
C GLN A 48 -5.98 -0.21 5.51
N ALA A 49 -5.28 0.10 4.43
CA ALA A 49 -3.82 0.06 4.36
C ALA A 49 -3.16 0.92 5.46
N LYS A 50 -3.66 2.15 5.65
CA LYS A 50 -3.18 3.05 6.71
C LYS A 50 -3.49 2.55 8.11
N LYS A 51 -4.65 1.90 8.32
CA LYS A 51 -4.99 1.28 9.62
C LYS A 51 -4.07 0.10 9.91
N ALA A 52 -3.84 -0.78 8.96
CA ALA A 52 -2.92 -1.90 9.09
C ALA A 52 -1.49 -1.44 9.39
N PHE A 53 -1.01 -0.40 8.68
CA PHE A 53 0.29 0.22 8.95
C PHE A 53 0.41 0.76 10.38
N LYS A 54 -0.65 1.39 10.90
CA LYS A 54 -0.70 1.86 12.30
C LYS A 54 -0.73 0.72 13.31
N ALA A 55 -1.31 -0.42 12.94
CA ALA A 55 -1.34 -1.63 13.75
C ALA A 55 -0.04 -2.45 13.66
N ALA A 56 1.01 -1.93 13.00
CA ALA A 56 2.24 -2.65 12.66
C ALA A 56 2.04 -3.91 11.78
N ASP A 57 0.85 -4.07 11.20
CA ASP A 57 0.59 -5.12 10.20
C ASP A 57 1.00 -4.61 8.81
N TYR A 58 2.31 -4.62 8.58
CA TYR A 58 2.91 -4.12 7.35
C TYR A 58 2.56 -5.00 6.14
N ARG A 59 2.33 -6.30 6.36
CA ARG A 59 1.94 -7.22 5.29
C ARG A 59 0.54 -6.90 4.78
N ALA A 60 -0.44 -6.76 5.68
CA ALA A 60 -1.77 -6.32 5.29
C ALA A 60 -1.76 -4.91 4.69
N ALA A 61 -0.91 -4.00 5.21
CA ALA A 61 -0.77 -2.66 4.64
C ALA A 61 -0.29 -2.67 3.17
N VAL A 62 0.67 -3.54 2.82
CA VAL A 62 1.12 -3.74 1.43
C VAL A 62 0.00 -4.31 0.58
N GLU A 63 -0.70 -5.35 1.05
CA GLU A 63 -1.80 -5.99 0.30
C GLU A 63 -2.90 -5.00 -0.03
N PHE A 64 -3.38 -4.24 0.98
CA PHE A 64 -4.39 -3.21 0.77
C PHE A 64 -3.91 -2.11 -0.17
N ALA A 65 -2.65 -1.67 -0.06
CA ALA A 65 -2.10 -0.65 -0.94
C ALA A 65 -1.95 -1.15 -2.39
N ASN A 66 -1.55 -2.40 -2.59
CA ASN A 66 -1.52 -3.03 -3.92
C ASN A 66 -2.93 -3.10 -4.53
N GLN A 67 -3.95 -3.46 -3.75
CA GLN A 67 -5.35 -3.42 -4.20
C GLN A 67 -5.77 -2.04 -4.70
N VAL A 68 -5.34 -0.95 -4.04
CA VAL A 68 -5.61 0.42 -4.51
C VAL A 68 -5.02 0.65 -5.90
N VAL A 69 -3.76 0.24 -6.12
CA VAL A 69 -3.08 0.40 -7.41
C VAL A 69 -3.82 -0.40 -8.50
N GLN A 70 -4.20 -1.64 -8.21
CA GLN A 70 -4.98 -2.50 -9.11
C GLN A 70 -6.36 -1.91 -9.44
N LEU A 71 -7.06 -1.36 -8.45
CA LEU A 71 -8.35 -0.69 -8.64
C LEU A 71 -8.22 0.57 -9.50
N CYS A 72 -7.15 1.35 -9.31
CA CYS A 72 -6.90 2.54 -10.13
C CYS A 72 -6.49 2.16 -11.57
N ALA A 73 -5.69 1.10 -11.72
CA ALA A 73 -5.29 0.57 -13.03
C ALA A 73 -6.47 -0.01 -13.80
N SER A 74 -7.30 -0.84 -13.16
CA SER A 74 -8.52 -1.41 -13.77
C SER A 74 -9.53 -0.33 -14.15
N ALA A 75 -9.75 0.66 -13.29
CA ALA A 75 -10.61 1.81 -13.61
C ALA A 75 -10.09 2.61 -14.82
N THR A 76 -8.77 2.64 -15.03
CA THR A 76 -8.16 3.27 -16.21
C THR A 76 -8.32 2.42 -17.48
N LEU A 77 -8.19 1.10 -17.36
CA LEU A 77 -8.31 0.15 -18.48
C LEU A 77 -9.75 -0.02 -18.98
N ALA A 78 -10.75 0.11 -18.12
CA ALA A 78 -12.17 0.03 -18.49
C ALA A 78 -12.66 1.16 -19.41
N ARG A 79 -11.79 2.12 -19.74
CA ARG A 79 -12.09 3.27 -20.61
C ARG A 79 -11.58 3.09 -22.06
N ARG A 80 -11.03 1.92 -22.41
CA ARG A 80 -10.63 1.53 -23.78
C ARG A 80 -11.67 0.62 -24.41
#